data_AF-A0A9P0LRX8-F1
#
_entry.id   AF-A0A9P0LRX8-F1
#
_cell.length_a   1.000
_cell.length_b   1.000
_cell.length_c   1.000
_cell.angle_alpha   90.00
_cell.angle_beta   90.00
_cell.angle_gamma   90.00
#
_symmetry.space_group_name_H-M   'P 1'
#
loop_
_entity.id
_entity.type
_entity.pdbx_description
1 polymer ?
#
loop_
_entity_poly.entity_id
_entity_poly.type
_entity_poly.pdbx_seq_one_letter_code
_entity_poly.pdbx_strand_id
1 'polypeptide(L)'
;MDIVSECLAELLSVFGNEAPHQSTISRWYGEMKRGRVSLSDDPRENVDAVRKLIIKDRHVTYREIETAIQKILHEELGVRKLVSQQKAARVNWCQKTLDCFNSGNSKNVYSIVSGDESWIYCEEKATEVIRSRSVSKKMVATFVSKAVITELRKINPERRIILHQDNASSHTTQKTRQYLTEENVELLDHPPYSPDLSPNDFFTFPKIKNRLRGQRFQSSEEAVDAFKNAILDLPANEWNKCFEN
;
A
#
# COMPACT_ATOMS: atom_id res chain seq x y z
N MET A 1 4.55 -9.32 -43.42
CA MET A 1 5.00 -8.67 -42.19
C MET A 1 3.75 -8.03 -41.58
N ASP A 2 3.50 -8.17 -40.28
CA ASP A 2 2.27 -7.63 -39.68
C ASP A 2 2.38 -6.09 -39.62
N ILE A 3 1.29 -5.38 -39.94
CA ILE A 3 1.22 -3.90 -39.96
C ILE A 3 1.68 -3.32 -38.62
N VAL A 4 1.40 -4.01 -37.52
CA VAL A 4 1.85 -3.62 -36.17
C VAL A 4 3.39 -3.64 -36.06
N SER A 5 4.04 -4.62 -36.68
CA SER A 5 5.50 -4.76 -36.66
C SER A 5 6.20 -3.71 -37.52
N GLU A 6 5.61 -3.36 -38.67
CA GLU A 6 6.09 -2.27 -39.53
C GLU A 6 5.97 -0.91 -38.82
N CYS A 7 4.81 -0.61 -38.23
CA CYS A 7 4.63 0.61 -37.43
C CYS A 7 5.57 0.69 -36.23
N LEU A 8 5.83 -0.43 -35.54
CA LEU A 8 6.79 -0.46 -34.44
C LEU A 8 8.22 -0.14 -34.91
N ALA A 9 8.64 -0.69 -36.07
CA ALA A 9 9.96 -0.42 -36.63
C ALA A 9 10.14 1.06 -37.00
N GLU A 10 9.12 1.67 -37.62
CA GLU A 10 9.14 3.10 -37.94
C GLU A 10 9.15 3.98 -36.67
N LEU A 11 8.31 3.67 -35.68
CA LEU A 11 8.25 4.43 -34.44
C LEU A 11 9.55 4.32 -33.63
N LEU A 12 10.20 3.15 -33.61
CA LEU A 12 11.51 2.98 -32.99
C LEU A 12 12.60 3.74 -33.76
N SER A 13 12.50 3.83 -35.10
CA SER A 13 13.45 4.60 -35.91
C SER A 13 13.36 6.11 -35.65
N VAL A 14 12.17 6.63 -35.31
CA VAL A 14 11.95 8.07 -35.11
C VAL A 14 12.08 8.49 -33.65
N PHE A 15 11.55 7.69 -32.72
CA PHE A 15 11.44 8.03 -31.29
C PHE A 15 12.38 7.22 -30.38
N GLY A 16 13.08 6.21 -30.90
CA GLY A 16 14.02 5.40 -30.14
C GLY A 16 13.40 4.82 -28.86
N ASN A 17 14.02 5.10 -27.72
CA ASN A 17 13.57 4.61 -26.41
C ASN A 17 12.28 5.27 -25.89
N GLU A 18 11.83 6.37 -26.51
CA GLU A 18 10.56 7.03 -26.19
C GLU A 18 9.40 6.48 -27.02
N ALA A 19 9.66 5.54 -27.94
CA ALA A 19 8.63 4.92 -28.76
C ALA A 19 7.61 4.15 -27.90
N PRO A 20 6.31 4.20 -28.25
CA PRO A 20 5.30 3.39 -27.59
C PRO A 20 5.60 1.89 -27.68
N HIS A 21 5.35 1.16 -26.59
CA HIS A 21 5.51 -0.29 -26.56
C HIS A 21 4.60 -1.00 -27.57
N GLN A 22 5.03 -2.15 -28.11
CA GLN A 22 4.30 -2.94 -29.13
C GLN A 22 2.85 -3.24 -28.72
N SER A 23 2.60 -3.50 -27.43
CA SER A 23 1.25 -3.72 -26.89
C SER A 23 0.33 -2.50 -27.05
N THR A 24 0.88 -1.30 -26.90
CA THR A 24 0.15 -0.03 -27.08
C THR A 24 -0.20 0.18 -28.54
N ILE A 25 0.73 -0.10 -29.45
CA ILE A 25 0.53 -0.02 -30.91
C ILE A 25 -0.53 -1.03 -31.34
N SER A 26 -0.42 -2.28 -30.89
CA SER A 26 -1.39 -3.34 -31.19
C SER A 26 -2.80 -2.98 -30.72
N ARG A 27 -2.91 -2.41 -29.51
CA ARG A 27 -4.19 -1.94 -28.96
C ARG A 27 -4.80 -0.85 -29.82
N TRP A 28 -4.05 0.20 -30.14
CA TRP A 28 -4.54 1.32 -30.96
C TRP A 28 -4.91 0.89 -32.38
N TYR A 29 -4.14 0.00 -33.00
CA TYR A 29 -4.47 -0.58 -34.30
C TYR A 29 -5.81 -1.34 -34.25
N GLY A 30 -6.06 -2.10 -33.17
CA GLY A 30 -7.35 -2.76 -32.92
C GLY A 30 -8.50 -1.77 -32.77
N GLU A 31 -8.30 -0.68 -32.03
CA GLU A 31 -9.32 0.38 -31.85
C GLU A 31 -9.66 1.09 -33.17
N MET A 32 -8.64 1.41 -33.99
CA MET A 32 -8.84 2.02 -35.30
C MET A 32 -9.60 1.08 -36.25
N LYS A 33 -9.28 -0.22 -36.23
CA LYS A 33 -10.04 -1.24 -36.98
C LYS A 33 -11.50 -1.34 -36.53
N ARG A 34 -11.79 -1.04 -35.27
CA ARG A 34 -13.17 -0.97 -34.73
C ARG A 34 -13.88 0.34 -35.06
N GLY A 35 -13.26 1.22 -35.85
CA GLY A 35 -13.85 2.48 -36.30
C GLY A 35 -13.60 3.67 -35.38
N ARG A 36 -12.72 3.54 -34.37
CA ARG A 36 -12.31 4.68 -33.55
C ARG A 36 -11.45 5.63 -34.37
N VAL A 37 -11.96 6.84 -34.59
CA VAL A 37 -11.25 7.94 -35.28
C VAL A 37 -10.65 8.98 -34.33
N SER A 38 -11.04 8.96 -33.05
CA SER A 38 -10.53 9.88 -32.04
C SER A 38 -9.18 9.42 -31.50
N LEU A 39 -8.19 10.31 -31.58
CA LEU A 39 -6.86 10.15 -30.98
C LEU A 39 -6.80 10.63 -29.52
N SER A 40 -7.88 11.26 -29.04
CA SER A 40 -7.97 11.68 -27.65
C SER A 40 -8.26 10.50 -26.74
N ASP A 41 -7.73 10.54 -25.51
CA ASP A 41 -8.13 9.65 -24.43
C ASP A 41 -9.65 9.75 -24.23
N ASP A 42 -10.28 8.61 -23.93
CA ASP A 42 -11.69 8.63 -23.52
C ASP A 42 -11.84 9.46 -22.23
N PRO A 43 -12.93 10.25 -22.12
CA PRO A 43 -13.17 11.05 -20.93
C PRO A 43 -13.20 10.14 -19.71
N ARG A 44 -12.33 10.44 -18.75
CA ARG A 44 -12.34 9.75 -17.45
C ARG A 44 -13.45 10.38 -16.63
N GLU A 45 -14.68 9.88 -16.78
CA GLU A 45 -15.90 10.43 -16.16
C GLU A 45 -15.70 10.83 -14.68
N ASN A 46 -14.97 10.01 -13.92
CA ASN A 46 -14.69 10.25 -12.50
C ASN A 46 -13.81 11.49 -12.26
N VAL A 47 -12.81 11.73 -13.11
CA VAL A 47 -11.94 12.91 -13.04
C VAL A 47 -12.72 14.15 -13.42
N ASP A 48 -13.61 14.06 -14.40
CA ASP A 48 -14.43 15.18 -14.84
C ASP A 48 -15.53 15.51 -13.83
N ALA A 49 -16.07 14.52 -13.12
CA ALA A 49 -16.99 14.74 -11.99
C ALA A 49 -16.31 15.49 -10.82
N VAL A 50 -15.11 15.07 -10.43
CA VAL A 50 -14.33 15.75 -9.38
C VAL A 50 -13.91 17.15 -9.83
N ARG A 51 -13.48 17.32 -11.09
CA ARG A 51 -13.19 18.65 -11.66
C ARG A 51 -14.40 19.57 -11.62
N LYS A 52 -15.58 19.08 -11.99
CA LYS A 52 -16.83 19.86 -11.92
C LYS A 52 -17.17 20.28 -10.50
N LEU A 53 -16.96 19.41 -9.50
CA LEU A 53 -17.15 19.75 -8.08
C LEU A 53 -16.21 20.88 -7.63
N ILE A 54 -14.91 20.78 -7.97
CA ILE A 54 -13.91 21.80 -7.62
C ILE A 54 -14.14 23.12 -8.36
N ILE A 55 -14.62 23.08 -9.61
CA ILE A 55 -14.94 24.27 -10.40
C ILE A 55 -16.21 24.95 -9.86
N LYS A 56 -17.20 24.17 -9.42
CA LYS A 56 -18.46 24.68 -8.88
C LYS A 56 -18.28 25.34 -7.50
N ASP A 57 -17.43 24.76 -6.66
CA ASP A 57 -17.06 25.35 -5.38
C ASP A 57 -15.55 25.22 -5.15
N ARG A 58 -14.87 26.38 -5.21
CA ARG A 58 -13.42 26.44 -5.02
C ARG A 58 -12.98 26.19 -3.57
N HIS A 59 -13.93 26.19 -2.62
CA HIS A 59 -13.68 25.87 -1.20
C HIS A 59 -14.05 24.43 -0.83
N VAL A 60 -14.40 23.60 -1.82
CA VAL A 60 -14.74 22.20 -1.56
C VAL A 60 -13.62 21.52 -0.76
N THR A 61 -13.99 20.94 0.36
CA THR A 61 -13.05 20.29 1.27
C THR A 61 -12.69 18.91 0.75
N TYR A 62 -11.54 18.39 1.18
CA TYR A 62 -11.13 17.03 0.86
C TYR A 62 -12.20 15.99 1.23
N ARG A 63 -12.89 16.19 2.36
CA ARG A 63 -13.97 15.29 2.83
C ARG A 63 -15.18 15.29 1.90
N GLU A 64 -15.54 16.44 1.34
CA GLU A 64 -16.67 16.54 0.41
C GLU A 64 -16.35 15.87 -0.93
N ILE A 65 -15.11 16.03 -1.41
CA ILE A 65 -14.62 15.29 -2.59
C ILE A 65 -14.62 13.77 -2.31
N GLU A 66 -14.08 13.35 -1.16
CA GLU A 66 -14.04 11.95 -0.75
C GLU A 66 -15.44 11.34 -0.69
N THR A 67 -16.40 12.07 -0.13
CA THR A 67 -17.81 11.64 -0.03
C THR A 67 -18.44 11.45 -1.42
N ALA A 68 -18.20 12.38 -2.34
CA ALA A 68 -18.70 12.27 -3.71
C ALA A 68 -18.10 11.05 -4.45
N ILE A 69 -16.81 10.80 -4.28
CA ILE A 69 -16.14 9.62 -4.85
C ILE A 69 -16.72 8.33 -4.26
N GLN A 70 -16.92 8.27 -2.94
CA GLN A 70 -17.54 7.11 -2.29
C GLN A 70 -18.95 6.83 -2.84
N LYS A 71 -19.73 7.88 -3.12
CA LYS A 71 -21.06 7.75 -3.71
C LYS A 71 -21.02 7.14 -5.11
N ILE A 72 -20.15 7.65 -6.00
CA ILE A 72 -19.97 7.10 -7.36
C ILE A 72 -19.53 5.63 -7.28
N LEU A 73 -18.58 5.30 -6.40
CA LEU A 73 -18.09 3.93 -6.24
C LEU A 73 -19.20 2.98 -5.78
N HIS A 74 -19.98 3.36 -4.76
CA HIS A 74 -20.94 2.44 -4.13
C HIS A 74 -22.31 2.40 -4.81
N GLU A 75 -22.82 3.54 -5.30
CA GLU A 75 -24.17 3.66 -5.87
C GLU A 75 -24.17 3.50 -7.39
N GLU A 76 -23.25 4.14 -8.11
CA GLU A 76 -23.25 4.11 -9.59
C GLU A 76 -22.48 2.91 -10.14
N LEU A 77 -21.28 2.66 -9.61
CA LEU A 77 -20.41 1.56 -10.06
C LEU A 77 -20.67 0.25 -9.33
N GLY A 78 -21.51 0.27 -8.27
CA GLY A 78 -21.84 -0.91 -7.47
C GLY A 78 -20.64 -1.58 -6.80
N VAL A 79 -19.51 -0.86 -6.68
CA VAL A 79 -18.26 -1.35 -6.07
C VAL A 79 -18.53 -1.56 -4.60
N ARG A 80 -18.68 -2.81 -4.18
CA ARG A 80 -18.77 -3.15 -2.76
C ARG A 80 -17.37 -3.18 -2.17
N LYS A 81 -17.20 -2.56 -1.00
CA LYS A 81 -15.92 -2.52 -0.27
C LYS A 81 -15.31 -3.92 -0.06
N LEU A 82 -16.16 -4.94 0.09
CA LEU A 82 -15.78 -6.35 0.11
C LEU A 82 -16.82 -7.20 -0.64
N VAL A 83 -16.36 -8.11 -1.51
CA VAL A 83 -17.21 -9.14 -2.13
C VAL A 83 -17.40 -10.34 -1.18
N SER A 84 -18.43 -11.15 -1.41
CA SER A 84 -18.78 -12.31 -0.57
C SER A 84 -17.59 -13.24 -0.31
N GLN A 85 -16.79 -13.51 -1.34
CA GLN A 85 -15.57 -14.32 -1.24
C GLN A 85 -14.53 -13.71 -0.29
N GLN A 86 -14.33 -12.40 -0.31
CA GLN A 86 -13.40 -11.71 0.58
C GLN A 86 -13.90 -11.74 2.04
N LYS A 87 -15.22 -11.60 2.25
CA LYS A 87 -15.81 -11.74 3.59
C LYS A 87 -15.58 -13.15 4.15
N ALA A 88 -15.83 -14.19 3.34
CA ALA A 88 -15.58 -15.57 3.73
C ALA A 88 -14.08 -15.82 4.03
N ALA A 89 -13.18 -15.29 3.20
CA ALA A 89 -11.74 -15.40 3.43
C ALA A 89 -11.32 -14.76 4.77
N ARG A 90 -11.88 -13.60 5.11
CA ARG A 90 -11.64 -12.93 6.40
C ARG A 90 -12.12 -13.77 7.59
N VAL A 91 -13.35 -14.29 7.54
CA VAL A 91 -13.90 -15.14 8.61
C VAL A 91 -13.05 -16.40 8.79
N ASN A 92 -12.71 -17.07 7.70
CA ASN A 92 -11.86 -18.27 7.73
C ASN A 92 -10.48 -17.95 8.31
N TRP A 93 -9.90 -16.81 7.95
CA TRP A 93 -8.62 -16.38 8.51
C TRP A 93 -8.71 -16.14 10.01
N CYS A 94 -9.70 -15.38 10.48
CA CYS A 94 -9.92 -15.13 11.91
C CYS A 94 -10.07 -16.44 12.68
N GLN A 95 -10.87 -17.38 12.17
CA GLN A 95 -11.07 -18.67 12.83
C GLN A 95 -9.76 -19.47 12.93
N LYS A 96 -9.01 -19.57 11.82
CA LYS A 96 -7.71 -20.26 11.80
C LYS A 96 -6.72 -19.63 12.77
N THR A 97 -6.62 -18.30 12.77
CA THR A 97 -5.72 -17.57 13.67
C THR A 97 -6.10 -17.82 15.13
N LEU A 98 -7.40 -17.76 15.47
CA LEU A 98 -7.88 -18.08 16.82
C LEU A 98 -7.50 -19.51 17.22
N ASP A 99 -7.70 -20.49 16.34
CA ASP A 99 -7.37 -21.89 16.62
C ASP A 99 -5.85 -22.08 16.82
N CYS A 100 -5.03 -21.51 15.93
CA CYS A 100 -3.56 -21.60 15.99
C CYS A 100 -2.97 -21.00 17.27
N PHE A 101 -3.62 -19.97 17.82
CA PHE A 101 -3.16 -19.28 19.03
C PHE A 101 -3.99 -19.63 20.27
N ASN A 102 -4.83 -20.66 20.21
CA ASN A 102 -5.71 -21.10 21.30
C ASN A 102 -6.51 -19.93 21.91
N SER A 103 -7.14 -19.13 21.04
CA SER A 103 -7.87 -17.91 21.40
C SER A 103 -7.04 -16.92 22.25
N GLY A 104 -5.74 -16.83 21.97
CA GLY A 104 -4.80 -15.96 22.69
C GLY A 104 -4.13 -16.60 23.90
N ASN A 105 -4.57 -17.78 24.34
CA ASN A 105 -3.98 -18.47 25.50
C ASN A 105 -2.61 -19.12 25.20
N SER A 106 -2.25 -19.24 23.91
CA SER A 106 -0.96 -19.79 23.52
C SER A 106 0.16 -18.77 23.68
N LYS A 107 1.29 -19.19 24.27
CA LYS A 107 2.52 -18.38 24.31
C LYS A 107 3.09 -18.09 22.91
N ASN A 108 2.62 -18.78 21.88
CA ASN A 108 3.00 -18.51 20.49
C ASN A 108 2.60 -17.10 20.03
N VAL A 109 1.62 -16.45 20.66
CA VAL A 109 1.25 -15.05 20.34
C VAL A 109 2.46 -14.13 20.52
N TYR A 110 3.33 -14.39 21.51
CA TYR A 110 4.54 -13.61 21.73
C TYR A 110 5.61 -13.82 20.65
N SER A 111 5.46 -14.80 19.76
CA SER A 111 6.32 -14.96 18.58
C SER A 111 5.88 -14.09 17.40
N ILE A 112 4.73 -13.42 17.48
CA ILE A 112 4.24 -12.56 16.40
C ILE A 112 5.03 -11.25 16.36
N VAL A 113 5.51 -10.90 15.18
CA VAL A 113 6.11 -9.60 14.86
C VAL A 113 5.27 -8.98 13.76
N SER A 114 4.64 -7.84 14.02
CA SER A 114 3.84 -7.13 13.02
C SER A 114 4.61 -5.95 12.47
N GLY A 115 4.52 -5.70 11.16
CA GLY A 115 5.18 -4.58 10.49
C GLY A 115 4.36 -4.08 9.31
N ASP A 116 4.32 -2.77 9.12
CA ASP A 116 3.61 -2.10 8.02
C ASP A 116 4.19 -0.69 7.79
N GLU A 117 3.88 -0.10 6.63
CA GLU A 117 4.33 1.24 6.26
C GLU A 117 3.21 2.29 6.36
N SER A 118 3.47 3.37 7.09
CA SER A 118 2.58 4.52 7.14
C SER A 118 3.20 5.75 6.47
N TRP A 119 2.36 6.51 5.76
CA TRP A 119 2.71 7.85 5.29
C TRP A 119 2.68 8.85 6.45
N ILE A 120 3.68 9.73 6.45
CA ILE A 120 3.79 10.91 7.31
C ILE A 120 3.91 12.11 6.38
N TYR A 121 3.14 13.15 6.63
CA TYR A 121 3.15 14.36 5.79
C TYR A 121 4.20 15.34 6.31
N CYS A 122 5.03 15.85 5.40
CA CYS A 122 5.94 16.96 5.63
C CYS A 122 5.57 18.09 4.67
N GLU A 123 5.49 19.33 5.16
CA GLU A 123 5.31 20.50 4.29
C GLU A 123 6.69 20.89 3.74
N GLU A 124 7.07 20.32 2.59
CA GLU A 124 8.25 20.82 1.88
C GLU A 124 7.96 22.23 1.35
N LYS A 125 8.76 23.21 1.78
CA LYS A 125 8.76 24.52 1.11
C LYS A 125 9.13 24.28 -0.35
N ALA A 126 8.34 24.82 -1.27
CA ALA A 126 8.56 24.71 -2.70
C ALA A 126 9.89 25.36 -3.10
N THR A 127 10.98 24.60 -3.00
CA THR A 127 12.23 24.86 -3.70
C THR A 127 12.36 23.79 -4.77
N GLU A 128 12.63 24.23 -5.99
CA GLU A 128 12.76 23.51 -7.26
C GLU A 128 12.66 21.97 -7.19
N VAL A 129 11.76 21.43 -8.02
CA VAL A 129 11.49 19.99 -8.19
C VAL A 129 12.79 19.22 -8.47
N ILE A 130 13.48 18.79 -7.42
CA ILE A 130 14.44 17.70 -7.48
C ILE A 130 13.58 16.45 -7.52
N ARG A 131 13.40 15.87 -8.72
CA ARG A 131 12.93 14.49 -8.86
C ARG A 131 14.00 13.57 -8.26
N SER A 132 14.00 13.44 -6.93
CA SER A 132 14.77 12.39 -6.28
C SER A 132 14.20 11.04 -6.74
N ARG A 133 15.09 10.11 -7.11
CA ARG A 133 14.70 8.79 -7.61
C ARG A 133 13.81 8.12 -6.56
N SER A 134 12.53 7.92 -6.88
CA SER A 134 11.63 7.14 -6.06
C SER A 134 12.17 5.71 -5.95
N VAL A 135 12.70 5.36 -4.78
CA VAL A 135 13.03 3.97 -4.44
C VAL A 135 11.71 3.19 -4.56
N SER A 136 11.69 2.13 -5.36
CA SER A 136 10.46 1.35 -5.54
C SER A 136 9.97 0.82 -4.19
N LYS A 137 8.66 0.87 -3.93
CA LYS A 137 8.06 0.31 -2.70
C LYS A 137 8.51 -1.13 -2.42
N LYS A 138 8.73 -1.91 -3.49
CA LYS A 138 9.31 -3.26 -3.44
C LYS A 138 10.69 -3.31 -2.80
N MET A 139 11.57 -2.38 -3.15
CA MET A 139 12.92 -2.31 -2.61
C MET A 139 12.90 -1.83 -1.15
N VAL A 140 12.06 -0.85 -0.81
CA VAL A 140 11.91 -0.35 0.57
C VAL A 140 11.42 -1.45 1.51
N ALA A 141 10.29 -2.07 1.21
CA ALA A 141 9.72 -3.11 2.05
C ALA A 141 10.65 -4.32 2.24
N THR A 142 11.27 -4.80 1.14
CA THR A 142 12.23 -5.91 1.22
C THR A 142 13.44 -5.56 2.09
N PHE A 143 13.91 -4.30 2.04
CA PHE A 143 15.01 -3.83 2.87
C PHE A 143 14.61 -3.70 4.33
N VAL A 144 13.40 -3.18 4.60
CA VAL A 144 12.86 -3.03 5.96
C VAL A 144 12.70 -4.39 6.64
N SER A 145 12.07 -5.37 5.99
CA SER A 145 11.93 -6.72 6.56
C SER A 145 13.29 -7.36 6.85
N LYS A 146 14.28 -7.20 5.95
CA LYS A 146 15.64 -7.74 6.14
C LYS A 146 16.35 -7.12 7.34
N ALA A 147 16.35 -5.79 7.43
CA ALA A 147 17.01 -5.07 8.52
C ALA A 147 16.37 -5.43 9.87
N VAL A 148 15.04 -5.43 9.96
CA VAL A 148 14.31 -5.74 11.20
C VAL A 148 14.57 -7.18 11.65
N ILE A 149 14.45 -8.17 10.76
CA ILE A 149 14.69 -9.57 11.12
C ILE A 149 16.14 -9.78 11.57
N THR A 150 17.10 -9.15 10.89
CA THR A 150 18.53 -9.23 11.27
C THR A 150 18.76 -8.70 12.68
N GLU A 151 18.18 -7.53 13.03
CA GLU A 151 18.31 -6.98 14.38
C GLU A 151 17.60 -7.84 15.43
N LEU A 152 16.42 -8.38 15.13
CA LEU A 152 15.71 -9.28 16.04
C LEU A 152 16.52 -10.56 16.32
N ARG A 153 17.17 -11.12 15.30
CA ARG A 153 18.05 -12.29 15.43
C ARG A 153 19.30 -11.99 16.25
N LYS A 154 19.84 -10.77 16.20
CA LYS A 154 20.95 -10.37 17.09
C LYS A 154 20.53 -10.38 18.57
N ILE A 155 19.31 -9.97 18.86
CA ILE A 155 18.77 -9.92 20.23
C ILE A 155 18.45 -11.33 20.73
N ASN A 156 17.82 -12.16 19.90
CA ASN A 156 17.48 -13.54 20.25
C ASN A 156 17.53 -14.47 19.02
N PRO A 157 18.68 -15.13 18.77
CA PRO A 157 18.89 -15.94 17.57
C PRO A 157 17.89 -17.08 17.41
N GLU A 158 17.53 -17.73 18.52
CA GLU A 158 16.69 -18.94 18.55
C GLU A 158 15.19 -18.65 18.65
N ARG A 159 14.80 -17.37 18.79
CA ARG A 159 13.38 -17.03 18.93
C ARG A 159 12.63 -17.40 17.65
N ARG A 160 11.54 -18.15 17.79
CA ARG A 160 10.57 -18.33 16.71
C ARG A 160 9.94 -16.98 16.34
N ILE A 161 9.93 -16.65 15.05
CA ILE A 161 9.36 -15.40 14.52
C ILE A 161 8.21 -15.75 13.58
N ILE A 162 7.04 -15.18 13.87
CA ILE A 162 5.83 -15.23 13.03
C ILE A 162 5.60 -13.80 12.52
N LEU A 163 5.99 -13.52 11.29
CA LEU A 163 5.84 -12.20 10.68
C LEU A 163 4.40 -11.99 10.20
N HIS A 164 3.77 -10.91 10.65
CA HIS A 164 2.46 -10.46 10.20
C HIS A 164 2.60 -9.14 9.43
N GLN A 165 2.28 -9.16 8.15
CA GLN A 165 2.34 -8.00 7.23
C GLN A 165 1.21 -8.09 6.21
N ASP A 166 0.92 -6.98 5.52
CA ASP A 166 -0.11 -6.94 4.49
C ASP A 166 0.30 -7.69 3.21
N ASN A 167 -0.63 -7.79 2.25
CA ASN A 167 -0.40 -8.44 0.96
C ASN A 167 0.12 -7.49 -0.12
N ALA A 168 0.80 -6.39 0.25
CA ALA A 168 1.38 -5.50 -0.74
C ALA A 168 2.30 -6.29 -1.68
N SER A 169 2.29 -5.90 -2.96
CA SER A 169 3.05 -6.61 -4.00
C SER A 169 4.55 -6.76 -3.71
N SER A 170 5.08 -5.90 -2.84
CA SER A 170 6.44 -5.89 -2.31
C SER A 170 6.70 -6.99 -1.27
N HIS A 171 5.71 -7.30 -0.44
CA HIS A 171 5.75 -8.33 0.58
C HIS A 171 5.57 -9.73 -0.02
N THR A 172 4.79 -9.84 -1.10
CA THR A 172 4.48 -11.12 -1.73
C THR A 172 5.48 -11.57 -2.79
N THR A 173 6.59 -10.85 -2.97
CA THR A 173 7.57 -11.16 -4.03
C THR A 173 8.31 -12.46 -3.73
N GLN A 174 8.73 -13.17 -4.79
CA GLN A 174 9.52 -14.39 -4.63
C GLN A 174 10.81 -14.16 -3.83
N LYS A 175 11.49 -13.03 -4.05
CA LYS A 175 12.70 -12.67 -3.32
C LYS A 175 12.44 -12.49 -1.82
N THR A 176 11.33 -11.85 -1.46
CA THR A 176 10.92 -11.67 -0.06
C THR A 176 10.60 -13.02 0.58
N ARG A 177 9.79 -13.85 -0.09
CA ARG A 177 9.43 -15.19 0.41
C ARG A 177 10.65 -16.10 0.60
N GLN A 178 11.56 -16.11 -0.37
CA GLN A 178 12.79 -16.89 -0.28
C GLN A 178 13.63 -16.46 0.93
N TYR A 179 13.82 -15.15 1.13
CA TYR A 179 14.55 -14.64 2.29
C TYR A 179 13.89 -15.06 3.62
N LEU A 180 12.56 -14.94 3.74
CA LEU A 180 11.85 -15.35 4.95
C LEU A 180 12.03 -16.85 5.24
N THR A 181 12.00 -17.70 4.21
CA THR A 181 12.29 -19.13 4.35
C THR A 181 13.73 -19.39 4.78
N GLU A 182 14.71 -18.71 4.18
CA GLU A 182 16.14 -18.85 4.53
C GLU A 182 16.41 -18.44 5.99
N GLU A 183 15.72 -17.42 6.50
CA GLU A 183 15.84 -16.94 7.89
C GLU A 183 14.95 -17.67 8.90
N ASN A 184 14.29 -18.76 8.47
CA ASN A 184 13.34 -19.52 9.29
C ASN A 184 12.28 -18.61 9.96
N VAL A 185 11.70 -17.71 9.17
CA VAL A 185 10.61 -16.81 9.57
C VAL A 185 9.30 -17.33 8.99
N GLU A 186 8.34 -17.60 9.86
CA GLU A 186 6.99 -17.99 9.46
C GLU A 186 6.20 -16.76 9.03
N LEU A 187 5.53 -16.82 7.88
CA LEU A 187 4.64 -15.74 7.45
C LEU A 187 3.22 -16.08 7.93
N LEU A 188 2.63 -15.18 8.73
CA LEU A 188 1.21 -15.22 9.02
C LEU A 188 0.48 -14.62 7.81
N ASP A 189 -0.33 -15.42 7.13
CA ASP A 189 -1.19 -14.95 6.05
C ASP A 189 -2.03 -13.76 6.51
N HIS A 190 -2.47 -12.91 5.58
CA HIS A 190 -3.39 -11.82 5.88
C HIS A 190 -4.49 -11.77 4.82
N PRO A 191 -5.77 -11.57 5.18
CA PRO A 191 -6.83 -11.47 4.19
C PRO A 191 -6.78 -10.11 3.44
N PRO A 192 -7.09 -10.07 2.13
CA PRO A 192 -7.14 -8.81 1.37
C PRO A 192 -8.07 -7.77 2.02
N TYR A 193 -7.72 -6.49 1.88
CA TYR A 193 -8.53 -5.35 2.32
C TYR A 193 -8.97 -5.44 3.80
N SER A 194 -8.06 -5.82 4.69
CA SER A 194 -8.37 -6.05 6.11
C SER A 194 -7.50 -5.26 7.08
N PRO A 195 -7.42 -3.92 6.93
CA PRO A 195 -6.67 -3.08 7.87
C PRO A 195 -7.23 -3.19 9.30
N ASP A 196 -8.51 -3.51 9.46
CA ASP A 196 -9.12 -3.76 10.78
C ASP A 196 -8.63 -5.05 11.46
N LEU A 197 -7.90 -5.91 10.74
CA LEU A 197 -7.23 -7.10 11.27
C LEU A 197 -5.71 -6.91 11.37
N SER A 198 -5.20 -5.69 11.15
CA SER A 198 -3.78 -5.34 11.23
C SER A 198 -3.48 -4.49 12.45
N PRO A 199 -2.66 -4.96 13.41
CA PRO A 199 -2.28 -4.20 14.61
C PRO A 199 -1.76 -2.79 14.29
N ASN A 200 -1.00 -2.66 13.20
CA ASN A 200 -0.45 -1.37 12.80
C ASN A 200 -1.54 -0.38 12.38
N ASP A 201 -2.52 -0.83 11.60
CA ASP A 201 -3.60 0.01 11.08
C ASP A 201 -4.65 0.37 12.12
N PHE A 202 -5.13 -0.60 12.91
CA PHE A 202 -6.22 -0.33 13.85
C PHE A 202 -5.72 0.26 15.19
N PHE A 203 -4.45 0.06 15.54
CA PHE A 203 -3.92 0.45 16.85
C PHE A 203 -2.73 1.42 16.78
N THR A 204 -1.62 0.98 16.19
CA THR A 204 -0.34 1.72 16.25
C THR A 204 -0.43 3.07 15.54
N PHE A 205 -0.75 3.07 14.25
CA PHE A 205 -0.75 4.29 13.44
C PHE A 205 -1.76 5.32 13.94
N PRO A 206 -3.01 4.97 14.32
CA PRO A 206 -3.93 5.94 14.91
C PRO A 206 -3.35 6.62 16.16
N LYS A 207 -2.72 5.87 17.07
CA LYS A 207 -2.13 6.44 18.30
C LYS A 207 -0.97 7.39 17.99
N ILE A 208 -0.04 6.97 17.12
CA ILE A 208 1.09 7.81 16.72
C ILE A 208 0.62 9.06 15.98
N LYS A 209 -0.26 8.90 14.98
CA LYS A 209 -0.80 10.03 14.20
C LYS A 209 -1.58 11.00 15.07
N ASN A 210 -2.29 10.53 16.08
CA ASN A 210 -2.98 11.40 17.03
C ASN A 210 -2.01 12.21 17.89
N ARG A 211 -0.86 11.65 18.29
CA ARG A 211 0.21 12.40 19.00
C ARG A 211 0.87 13.45 18.12
N LEU A 212 1.07 13.12 16.84
CA LEU A 212 1.66 14.02 15.86
C LEU A 212 0.64 15.01 15.26
N ARG A 213 -0.63 14.93 15.65
CA ARG A 213 -1.69 15.72 15.06
C ARG A 213 -1.44 17.21 15.28
N GLY A 214 -1.48 17.97 14.18
CA GLY A 214 -1.28 19.42 14.19
C GLY A 214 0.18 19.86 14.19
N GLN A 215 1.13 18.93 14.28
CA GLN A 215 2.54 19.25 14.09
C GLN A 215 2.83 19.50 12.60
N ARG A 216 3.71 20.44 12.33
CA ARG A 216 4.22 20.74 10.99
C ARG A 216 5.72 20.52 10.98
N PHE A 217 6.18 19.68 10.07
CA PHE A 217 7.60 19.38 9.90
C PHE A 217 8.15 20.18 8.72
N GLN A 218 9.35 20.71 8.90
CA GLN A 218 10.08 21.48 7.88
C GLN A 218 10.96 20.59 6.99
N SER A 219 11.26 19.35 7.43
CA SER A 219 12.01 18.38 6.64
C SER A 219 11.53 16.94 6.87
N SER A 220 11.92 16.05 5.95
CA SER A 220 11.58 14.63 6.03
C SER A 220 12.24 13.94 7.24
N GLU A 221 13.44 14.37 7.61
CA GLU A 221 14.20 13.88 8.75
C GLU A 221 13.50 14.24 10.06
N GLU A 222 13.03 15.48 10.17
CA GLU A 222 12.26 15.94 11.33
C GLU A 222 10.97 15.13 11.51
N ALA A 223 10.24 14.88 10.41
CA ALA A 223 9.03 14.07 10.42
C ALA A 223 9.32 12.61 10.85
N VAL A 224 10.41 12.03 10.35
CA VAL A 224 10.86 10.67 10.72
C VAL A 224 11.25 10.60 12.19
N ASP A 225 12.00 11.57 12.70
CA ASP A 225 12.45 11.57 14.09
C ASP A 225 11.29 11.84 15.06
N ALA A 226 10.36 12.72 14.72
CA ALA A 226 9.13 12.91 15.48
C ALA A 226 8.31 11.60 15.56
N PHE A 227 8.23 10.86 14.46
CA PHE A 227 7.53 9.57 14.43
C PHE A 227 8.25 8.50 15.26
N LYS A 228 9.59 8.40 15.16
CA LYS A 228 10.39 7.50 16.01
C LYS A 228 10.20 7.83 17.49
N ASN A 229 10.30 9.10 17.87
CA ASN A 229 10.13 9.53 19.25
C ASN A 229 8.71 9.20 19.76
N ALA A 230 7.68 9.47 18.95
CA ALA A 230 6.31 9.13 19.31
C ALA A 230 6.10 7.62 19.56
N ILE A 231 6.82 6.75 18.83
CA ILE A 231 6.84 5.30 19.04
C ILE A 231 7.57 4.94 20.33
N LEU A 232 8.77 5.50 20.57
CA LEU A 232 9.57 5.22 21.76
C LEU A 232 8.88 5.70 23.05
N ASP A 233 8.11 6.79 22.96
CA ASP A 233 7.32 7.36 24.05
C ASP A 233 6.01 6.58 24.31
N LEU A 234 5.67 5.55 23.52
CA LEU A 234 4.55 4.68 23.84
C LEU A 234 4.99 3.67 24.90
N PRO A 235 4.40 3.69 26.11
CA PRO A 235 4.81 2.78 27.16
C PRO A 235 4.45 1.33 26.80
N ALA A 236 5.26 0.38 27.28
CA ALA A 236 5.11 -1.05 26.95
C ALA A 236 3.71 -1.62 27.25
N ASN A 237 3.06 -1.14 28.30
CA ASN A 237 1.71 -1.56 28.66
C ASN A 237 0.64 -1.10 27.65
N GLU A 238 0.85 0.01 26.93
CA GLU A 238 -0.05 0.41 25.86
C GLU A 238 0.03 -0.57 24.69
N TRP A 239 1.21 -1.12 24.37
CA TRP A 239 1.34 -2.15 23.33
C TRP A 239 0.56 -3.42 23.66
N ASN A 240 0.50 -3.81 24.93
CA ASN A 240 -0.26 -4.98 25.37
C ASN A 240 -1.77 -4.80 25.15
N LYS A 241 -2.29 -3.56 25.25
CA LYS A 241 -3.72 -3.27 24.98
C LYS A 241 -4.13 -3.59 23.55
N CYS A 242 -3.19 -3.69 22.61
CA CYS A 242 -3.49 -4.14 21.25
C CYS A 242 -3.97 -5.61 21.20
N PHE A 243 -3.60 -6.39 22.21
CA PHE A 243 -3.88 -7.84 22.31
C PHE A 243 -4.83 -8.18 23.47
N GLU A 244 -5.35 -7.17 24.17
CA GLU A 244 -6.35 -7.30 25.22
C GLU A 244 -7.75 -7.09 24.61
N ASN A 245 -8.74 -7.88 25.06
CA ASN A 245 -10.15 -7.75 24.68
C ASN A 245 -10.83 -6.58 25.40
#